data_AF-J3IPH6-F1
#
_entry.id   AF-J3IPH6-F1
#
_cell.length_a   1.000
_cell.length_b   1.000
_cell.length_c   1.000
_cell.angle_alpha   90.00
_cell.angle_beta   90.00
_cell.angle_gamma   90.00
#
_symmetry.space_group_name_H-M   'P 1'
#
loop_
_entity.id
_entity.type
_entity.pdbx_description
1 polymer ?
#
loop_
_entity_poly.entity_id
_entity_poly.type
_entity_poly.pdbx_seq_one_letter_code
_entity_poly.pdbx_strand_id
1 'polypeptide(L)'
;MFARIIVGVLIGLAAGLFLSGKFTFEEKTHQIIKVFIAIVAIAFIASSFMFGAMFGVLAVIEIAGGYFAYTKLAQGRIEKS
;
A
#
# COMPACT_ATOMS: atom_id res chain seq x y z
N MET A 1 -5.73 9.30 -0.48
CA MET A 1 -5.20 8.88 -1.80
C MET A 1 -4.31 9.95 -2.45
N PHE A 2 -4.77 11.20 -2.59
CA PHE A 2 -3.99 12.29 -3.18
C PHE A 2 -2.60 12.52 -2.54
N ALA A 3 -2.52 12.49 -1.20
CA ALA A 3 -1.24 12.60 -0.49
C ALA A 3 -0.20 11.53 -0.90
N ARG A 4 -0.65 10.30 -1.20
CA ARG A 4 0.26 9.24 -1.66
C ARG A 4 0.75 9.50 -3.07
N ILE A 5 -0.13 9.99 -3.95
CA ILE A 5 0.28 10.37 -5.31
C ILE A 5 1.34 11.47 -5.24
N ILE A 6 1.13 12.51 -4.42
CA ILE A 6 2.11 13.58 -4.22
C ILE A 6 3.43 13.02 -3.68
N VAL A 7 3.40 12.18 -2.65
CA VAL A 7 4.62 11.59 -2.08
C VAL A 7 5.36 10.73 -3.12
N GLY A 8 4.64 9.93 -3.91
CA GLY A 8 5.24 9.15 -5.00
C GLY A 8 5.90 10.04 -6.06
N VAL A 9 5.26 11.14 -6.44
CA VAL A 9 5.84 12.14 -7.35
C VAL A 9 7.09 12.76 -6.76
N LEU A 10 7.09 13.17 -5.49
CA LEU A 10 8.25 13.75 -4.82
C LEU A 10 9.44 12.78 -4.74
N ILE A 11 9.18 11.50 -4.43
CA ILE A 11 10.20 10.44 -4.41
C ILE A 11 10.79 10.27 -5.82
N GLY A 12 9.94 10.21 -6.86
CA GLY A 12 10.39 10.10 -8.25
C GLY A 12 11.23 11.30 -8.70
N LEU A 13 10.83 12.52 -8.31
CA LEU A 13 11.55 13.75 -8.62
C LEU A 13 12.91 13.81 -7.92
N ALA A 14 12.96 13.47 -6.63
CA ALA A 14 14.21 13.38 -5.88
C ALA A 14 15.13 12.31 -6.48
N ALA A 15 14.61 11.12 -6.76
CA ALA A 15 15.36 10.04 -7.41
C ALA A 15 15.92 10.46 -8.77
N GLY A 16 15.12 11.12 -9.60
CA GLY A 16 15.54 11.64 -10.89
C GLY A 16 16.68 12.65 -10.76
N LEU A 17 16.62 13.57 -9.79
CA LEU A 17 17.69 14.53 -9.52
C LEU A 17 18.99 13.86 -9.08
N PHE A 18 18.90 12.85 -8.21
CA PHE A 18 20.07 12.08 -7.77
C PHE A 18 20.67 11.22 -8.90
N LEU A 19 19.85 10.66 -9.79
CA LEU A 19 20.31 9.85 -10.93
C LEU A 19 20.76 10.69 -12.14
N SER A 20 20.42 11.97 -12.21
CA SER A 20 20.77 12.86 -13.34
C SER A 20 22.27 13.13 -13.48
N GLY A 21 23.12 12.54 -12.63
CA GLY A 21 24.59 12.60 -12.76
C GLY A 21 25.19 13.97 -12.49
N LYS A 22 24.40 14.96 -12.07
CA LYS A 22 24.88 16.31 -11.72
C LYS A 22 25.71 16.35 -10.44
N PHE A 23 25.66 15.27 -9.64
CA PHE A 23 26.52 15.12 -8.48
C PHE A 23 27.64 14.13 -8.80
N THR A 24 28.86 14.64 -8.86
CA THR A 24 30.08 13.83 -9.00
C THR A 24 30.38 13.14 -7.68
N PHE A 25 29.64 12.08 -7.38
CA PHE A 25 29.93 11.19 -6.26
C PHE A 25 30.84 10.05 -6.71
N GLU A 26 31.64 9.54 -5.77
CA GLU A 26 32.45 8.35 -5.95
C GLU A 26 31.58 7.15 -6.38
N GLU A 27 32.10 6.28 -7.25
CA GLU A 27 31.36 5.20 -7.92
C GLU A 27 30.57 4.33 -6.93
N LYS A 28 31.17 4.05 -5.77
CA LYS A 28 30.58 3.27 -4.67
C LYS A 28 29.36 3.98 -4.05
N THR A 29 29.47 5.29 -3.83
CA THR A 29 28.40 6.11 -3.27
C THR A 29 27.22 6.20 -4.25
N HIS A 30 27.50 6.32 -5.54
CA HIS A 30 26.46 6.34 -6.57
C HIS A 30 25.70 5.00 -6.64
N GLN A 31 26.40 3.88 -6.49
CA GLN A 31 25.79 2.55 -6.45
C GLN A 31 24.89 2.37 -5.21
N ILE A 32 25.36 2.80 -4.04
CA ILE A 32 24.58 2.74 -2.79
C ILE A 32 23.30 3.57 -2.92
N ILE A 33 23.40 4.80 -3.46
CA ILE A 33 22.24 5.69 -3.65
C ILE A 33 21.21 5.06 -4.61
N LYS A 34 21.64 4.43 -5.70
CA LYS A 34 20.74 3.74 -6.63
C LYS A 34 19.99 2.59 -5.97
N VAL A 35 20.70 1.75 -5.20
CA VAL A 35 20.09 0.62 -4.47
C VAL A 35 19.12 1.14 -3.41
N PHE A 36 19.49 2.20 -2.68
CA PHE A 36 18.63 2.82 -1.68
C PHE A 36 17.33 3.36 -2.29
N ILE A 37 17.43 4.10 -3.40
CA ILE A 37 16.26 4.63 -4.13
C ILE A 37 15.35 3.49 -4.60
N ALA A 38 15.92 2.39 -5.10
CA ALA A 38 15.14 1.22 -5.53
C ALA A 38 14.38 0.58 -4.37
N ILE A 39 15.01 0.40 -3.20
CA ILE A 39 14.35 -0.15 -2.00
C ILE A 39 13.23 0.77 -1.54
N VAL A 40 13.47 2.08 -1.48
CA VAL A 40 12.46 3.08 -1.07
C VAL A 40 11.27 3.08 -2.03
N ALA A 41 11.51 2.98 -3.33
CA ALA A 41 10.44 2.90 -4.33
C ALA A 41 9.58 1.65 -4.14
N ILE A 42 10.19 0.47 -3.95
CA ILE A 42 9.47 -0.79 -3.72
C ILE A 42 8.67 -0.73 -2.42
N ALA A 43 9.27 -0.24 -1.34
CA ALA A 43 8.61 -0.09 -0.05
C ALA A 43 7.41 0.87 -0.13
N PHE A 44 7.55 1.98 -0.87
CA PHE A 44 6.49 2.95 -1.09
C PHE A 44 5.30 2.34 -1.86
N ILE A 45 5.59 1.55 -2.90
CA ILE A 45 4.57 0.83 -3.68
C ILE A 45 3.85 -0.18 -2.77
N ALA A 46 4.59 -1.03 -2.06
CA ALA A 46 4.02 -2.02 -1.15
C ALA A 46 3.14 -1.38 -0.06
N SER A 47 3.64 -0.31 0.56
CA SER A 47 2.89 0.46 1.56
C SER A 47 1.61 1.10 0.98
N SER A 48 1.67 1.56 -0.27
CA SER A 48 0.51 2.15 -0.95
C SER A 48 -0.62 1.15 -1.15
N PHE A 49 -0.30 -0.14 -1.37
CA PHE A 49 -1.28 -1.22 -1.50
C PHE A 49 -1.80 -1.76 -0.17
N MET A 50 -1.01 -1.72 0.91
CA MET A 50 -1.43 -2.22 2.24
C MET A 50 -2.72 -1.60 2.74
N PHE A 51 -2.96 -0.32 2.49
CA PHE A 51 -4.19 0.33 2.92
C PHE A 51 -5.41 -0.20 2.14
N GLY A 52 -5.27 -0.36 0.81
CA GLY A 52 -6.33 -0.95 -0.01
C GLY A 52 -6.62 -2.39 0.38
N ALA A 53 -5.58 -3.17 0.67
CA ALA A 53 -5.70 -4.54 1.16
C ALA A 53 -6.40 -4.60 2.53
N MET A 54 -6.04 -3.72 3.47
CA MET A 54 -6.65 -3.68 4.81
C MET A 54 -8.14 -3.32 4.74
N PHE A 55 -8.52 -2.28 3.99
CA PHE A 55 -9.92 -1.93 3.80
C PHE A 55 -10.70 -2.99 3.02
N GLY A 56 -10.07 -3.65 2.05
CA GLY A 56 -10.65 -4.78 1.34
C GLY A 56 -10.93 -5.96 2.27
N VAL A 57 -9.99 -6.33 3.13
CA VAL A 57 -10.16 -7.40 4.13
C VAL A 57 -11.27 -7.06 5.12
N LEU A 58 -11.30 -5.82 5.62
CA LEU A 58 -12.38 -5.37 6.51
C LEU A 58 -13.76 -5.44 5.83
N ALA A 59 -13.87 -5.03 4.57
CA ALA A 59 -15.11 -5.13 3.82
C ALA A 59 -15.56 -6.59 3.61
N VAL A 60 -14.62 -7.51 3.33
CA VAL A 60 -14.92 -8.94 3.22
C VAL A 60 -15.41 -9.50 4.56
N ILE A 61 -14.77 -9.13 5.67
CA ILE A 61 -15.18 -9.53 7.02
C ILE A 61 -16.57 -8.99 7.35
N GLU A 62 -16.84 -7.73 7.01
CA GLU A 62 -18.13 -7.09 7.28
C GLU A 62 -19.27 -7.73 6.48
N ILE A 63 -19.05 -8.03 5.20
CA ILE A 63 -20.02 -8.73 4.35
C ILE A 63 -20.23 -10.17 4.84
N ALA A 64 -19.15 -10.92 5.11
CA ALA A 64 -19.24 -12.31 5.55
C ALA A 64 -19.87 -12.41 6.96
N GLY A 65 -19.48 -11.51 7.87
CA GLY A 65 -20.03 -11.41 9.22
C GLY A 65 -21.51 -11.03 9.21
N GLY A 66 -21.90 -10.04 8.40
CA GLY A 66 -23.30 -9.66 8.21
C GLY A 66 -24.15 -10.80 7.64
N TYR A 67 -23.64 -11.52 6.64
CA TYR A 67 -24.30 -12.70 6.08
C TYR A 67 -24.45 -13.82 7.12
N PHE A 68 -23.41 -14.10 7.89
CA PHE A 68 -23.45 -15.12 8.95
C PHE A 68 -24.42 -14.74 10.07
N ALA A 69 -24.43 -13.49 10.51
CA ALA A 69 -25.37 -12.99 11.51
C ALA A 69 -26.82 -13.06 11.00
N TYR A 70 -27.07 -12.67 9.75
CA TYR A 70 -28.39 -12.73 9.12
C TYR A 70 -28.90 -14.17 9.01
N THR A 71 -28.06 -15.10 8.54
CA THR A 71 -28.43 -16.52 8.41
C THR A 71 -28.66 -17.20 9.75
N LYS A 72 -27.85 -16.90 10.77
CA LYS A 72 -28.06 -17.40 12.15
C LYS A 72 -29.35 -16.86 12.77
N LEU A 73 -29.62 -15.56 12.64
CA LEU A 73 -30.85 -14.94 13.14
C LEU A 73 -32.09 -15.41 12.37
N ALA A 74 -31.98 -15.61 11.06
CA ALA A 74 -33.06 -16.13 10.23
C ALA A 74 -33.38 -17.60 10.56
N GLN A 75 -32.36 -18.46 10.70
CA GLN A 75 -32.56 -19.86 11.10
C GLN A 75 -33.13 -19.98 12.52
N GLY A 76 -32.61 -19.20 13.48
CA GLY A 76 -33.16 -19.19 14.85
C GLY A 76 -34.59 -18.62 14.96
N ARG A 77 -35.06 -17.89 13.94
CA ARG A 77 -36.44 -17.39 13.85
C ARG A 77 -37.40 -18.40 13.21
N ILE A 78 -36.92 -19.25 12.30
CA ILE A 78 -37.70 -20.35 11.71
C ILE A 78 -37.85 -21.52 12.69
N GLU A 79 -36.87 -21.77 13.55
CA GLU A 79 -36.93 -22.84 14.57
C GLU A 79 -37.88 -22.53 15.75
N LYS A 80 -38.29 -21.26 15.90
CA LYS A 80 -39.19 -20.78 16.97
C LYS A 80 -40.62 -20.45 16.51
N SER A 81 -40.93 -20.63 15.22
CA SER A 81 -42.28 -20.43 14.65
C SER A 81 -42.95 -21.76 14.34
#